data_AF-A0A6G5RQJ9-F1
#
_entry.id   AF-A0A6G5RQJ9-F1
#
_cell.length_a   1.000
_cell.length_b   1.000
_cell.length_c   1.000
_cell.angle_alpha   90.00
_cell.angle_beta   90.00
_cell.angle_gamma   90.00
#
_symmetry.space_group_name_H-M   'P 1'
#
loop_
_entity.id
_entity.type
_entity.pdbx_description
1 polymer ?
#
loop_
_entity_poly.entity_id
_entity_poly.type
_entity_poly.pdbx_seq_one_letter_code
_entity_poly.pdbx_strand_id
1 'polypeptide(L)'
;MEIDNCYESAQVLAAEIDKYMRFCQRKVKDVDGKQRPMWRTRWWVPDGRHADEPHPPLLLVFNRVGPRNPNTVIAQLAELTQRHWQGTAYDGFHMYDGKLPIVVTGMKQLKEHGPAGAIFRRFGRPHNQTLLEAIGNPRREAHDARQQAEYEAREREYKEQLRRVSVFYVITR
;
A
#
# COMPACT_ATOMS: atom_id res chain seq x y z
N MET A 1 -3.65 -5.84 -13.33
CA MET A 1 -4.99 -6.34 -12.98
C MET A 1 -5.14 -7.68 -13.65
N GLU A 2 -5.62 -8.67 -12.92
CA GLU A 2 -5.87 -10.03 -13.40
C GLU A 2 -7.35 -10.36 -13.22
N ILE A 3 -7.94 -11.12 -14.14
CA ILE A 3 -9.34 -11.57 -14.05
C ILE A 3 -9.34 -13.10 -14.00
N ASP A 4 -9.69 -13.67 -12.85
CA ASP A 4 -9.82 -15.13 -12.71
C ASP A 4 -11.28 -15.55 -12.94
N ASN A 5 -11.47 -16.49 -13.87
CA ASN A 5 -12.78 -17.06 -14.17
C ASN A 5 -13.19 -18.20 -13.21
N CYS A 6 -12.54 -18.34 -12.05
CA CYS A 6 -12.78 -19.38 -11.04
C CYS A 6 -12.49 -20.81 -11.54
N TYR A 7 -11.54 -20.94 -12.47
CA TYR A 7 -10.99 -22.24 -12.94
C TYR A 7 -9.62 -22.54 -12.36
N GLU A 8 -8.92 -21.55 -11.81
CA GLU A 8 -7.62 -21.76 -11.20
C GLU A 8 -7.75 -22.13 -9.73
N SER A 9 -6.84 -22.96 -9.25
CA SER A 9 -6.73 -23.22 -7.81
C SER A 9 -5.97 -22.09 -7.12
N ALA A 10 -6.10 -21.97 -5.80
CA ALA A 10 -5.32 -21.03 -5.02
C ALA A 10 -3.81 -21.25 -5.17
N GLN A 11 -3.36 -22.49 -5.41
CA GLN A 11 -1.95 -22.82 -5.63
C GLN A 11 -1.41 -22.26 -6.96
N VAL A 12 -2.22 -22.31 -8.02
CA VAL A 12 -1.84 -21.74 -9.32
C VAL A 12 -1.71 -20.22 -9.18
N LEU A 13 -2.74 -19.56 -8.64
CA LEU A 13 -2.72 -18.11 -8.38
C LEU A 13 -1.56 -17.71 -7.45
N ALA A 14 -1.24 -18.51 -6.43
CA ALA A 14 -0.10 -18.25 -5.56
C ALA A 14 1.24 -18.31 -6.30
N ALA A 15 1.40 -19.28 -7.22
CA ALA A 15 2.59 -19.38 -8.06
C ALA A 15 2.70 -18.21 -9.05
N GLU A 16 1.60 -17.64 -9.51
CA GLU A 16 1.60 -16.41 -10.30
C GLU A 16 2.01 -15.19 -9.48
N ILE A 17 1.51 -15.09 -8.25
CA ILE A 17 1.92 -14.05 -7.30
C ILE A 17 3.41 -14.17 -7.00
N ASP A 18 3.94 -15.38 -6.84
CA ASP A 18 5.39 -15.61 -6.72
C ASP A 18 6.18 -15.06 -7.91
N LYS A 19 5.71 -15.28 -9.14
CA LYS A 19 6.33 -14.74 -10.35
C LYS A 19 6.26 -13.21 -10.37
N TYR A 20 5.12 -12.64 -10.00
CA TYR A 20 4.94 -11.19 -9.91
C TYR A 20 5.88 -10.56 -8.89
N MET A 21 6.05 -11.19 -7.72
CA MET A 21 6.98 -10.76 -6.68
C MET A 21 8.43 -10.80 -7.16
N ARG A 22 8.85 -11.88 -7.84
CA ARG A 22 10.18 -11.95 -8.45
C ARG A 22 10.39 -10.82 -9.44
N PHE A 23 9.39 -10.50 -10.26
CA PHE A 23 9.46 -9.36 -11.18
C PHE A 23 9.63 -8.03 -10.41
N CYS A 24 8.87 -7.81 -9.34
CA CYS A 24 8.95 -6.59 -8.52
C CYS A 24 10.32 -6.41 -7.84
N GLN A 25 11.01 -7.50 -7.55
CA GLN A 25 12.34 -7.50 -6.91
C GLN A 25 13.50 -7.32 -7.90
N ARG A 26 13.27 -7.46 -9.21
CA ARG A 26 14.33 -7.26 -10.22
C ARG A 26 14.80 -5.82 -10.19
N LYS A 27 16.12 -5.63 -10.19
CA LYS A 27 16.76 -4.31 -10.31
C LYS A 27 17.41 -4.16 -11.69
N VAL A 28 17.42 -2.94 -12.19
CA VAL A 28 18.11 -2.53 -13.41
C VAL A 28 18.96 -1.31 -13.12
N LYS A 29 20.05 -1.16 -13.89
CA LYS A 29 20.87 0.05 -13.86
C LYS A 29 20.15 1.13 -14.67
N ASP A 30 19.84 2.25 -14.04
CA ASP A 30 19.22 3.41 -14.69
C ASP A 30 20.29 4.27 -15.40
N VAL A 31 19.88 5.30 -16.14
CA VAL A 31 20.74 6.20 -16.93
C VAL A 31 21.79 6.93 -16.09
N ASP A 32 21.51 7.14 -14.80
CA ASP A 32 22.42 7.73 -13.81
C ASP A 32 23.40 6.71 -13.18
N GLY A 33 23.33 5.45 -13.63
CA GLY A 33 24.15 4.35 -13.14
C GLY A 33 23.69 3.74 -11.82
N LYS A 34 22.60 4.22 -11.21
CA LYS A 34 22.07 3.68 -9.94
C LYS A 34 21.18 2.47 -10.21
N GLN A 35 21.19 1.52 -9.27
CA GLN A 35 20.27 0.38 -9.31
C GLN A 35 18.89 0.82 -8.84
N ARG A 36 17.87 0.56 -9.66
CA ARG A 36 16.47 0.85 -9.33
C ARG A 36 15.60 -0.37 -9.62
N PRO A 37 14.49 -0.56 -8.89
CA PRO A 37 13.54 -1.62 -9.23
C PRO A 37 13.05 -1.48 -10.68
N MET A 38 13.11 -2.57 -11.45
CA MET A 38 12.78 -2.61 -12.88
C MET A 38 11.38 -2.06 -13.16
N TRP A 39 10.43 -2.32 -12.27
CA TRP A 39 9.06 -1.84 -12.45
C TRP A 39 8.95 -0.30 -12.42
N ARG A 40 9.89 0.43 -11.78
CA ARG A 40 9.91 1.90 -11.79
C ARG A 40 10.27 2.49 -13.17
N THR A 41 10.83 1.70 -14.08
CA THR A 41 11.04 2.16 -15.48
C THR A 41 9.75 2.12 -16.29
N ARG A 42 8.73 1.41 -15.82
CA ARG A 42 7.44 1.29 -16.49
C ARG A 42 6.34 2.12 -15.85
N TRP A 43 6.42 2.34 -14.53
CA TRP A 43 5.45 3.12 -13.79
C TRP A 43 6.15 4.14 -12.91
N TRP A 44 5.76 5.40 -13.06
CA TRP A 44 6.20 6.47 -12.18
C TRP A 44 5.47 6.36 -10.84
N VAL A 45 6.23 6.39 -9.74
CA VAL A 45 5.72 6.43 -8.36
C VAL A 45 6.59 7.44 -7.62
N PRO A 46 5.99 8.39 -6.85
CA PRO A 46 6.77 9.28 -6.00
C PRO A 46 7.63 8.47 -5.03
N ASP A 47 8.80 8.99 -4.68
CA ASP A 47 9.55 8.43 -3.55
C ASP A 47 8.68 8.56 -2.28
N GLY A 48 8.41 7.42 -1.64
CA GLY A 48 7.64 7.40 -0.40
C GLY A 48 8.38 8.13 0.72
N ARG A 49 7.65 8.73 1.66
CA ARG A 49 8.23 9.12 2.95
C ARG A 49 8.79 7.86 3.63
N HIS A 50 9.86 8.00 4.42
CA HIS A 50 10.49 6.89 5.15
C HIS A 50 11.04 5.74 4.30
N ALA A 51 11.38 6.00 3.02
CA ALA A 51 11.95 5.01 2.10
C ALA A 51 11.06 3.80 1.79
N ASP A 52 9.74 3.88 2.04
CA ASP A 52 8.84 2.81 1.63
C ASP A 52 8.81 2.66 0.11
N GLU A 53 9.08 1.44 -0.34
CA GLU A 53 8.95 1.01 -1.72
C GLU A 53 7.84 -0.04 -1.82
N PRO A 54 6.55 0.33 -1.65
CA PRO A 54 5.48 -0.62 -1.84
C PRO A 54 5.53 -1.12 -3.28
N HIS A 55 5.48 -2.44 -3.45
CA HIS A 55 5.39 -3.01 -4.78
C HIS A 55 4.10 -2.56 -5.47
N PRO A 56 4.08 -2.45 -6.81
CA PRO A 56 2.87 -2.11 -7.54
C PRO A 56 1.72 -3.03 -7.13
N PRO A 57 0.51 -2.51 -6.90
CA PRO A 57 -0.60 -3.30 -6.39
C PRO A 57 -1.06 -4.34 -7.40
N LEU A 58 -1.45 -5.52 -6.90
CA LEU A 58 -2.06 -6.58 -7.69
C LEU A 58 -3.56 -6.64 -7.38
N LEU A 59 -4.37 -6.25 -8.37
CA LEU A 59 -5.82 -6.43 -8.32
C LEU A 59 -6.22 -7.73 -9.01
N LEU A 60 -6.86 -8.64 -8.27
CA LEU A 60 -7.49 -9.85 -8.78
C LEU A 60 -9.02 -9.67 -8.79
N VAL A 61 -9.65 -9.87 -9.94
CA VAL A 61 -11.10 -9.79 -10.11
C VAL A 61 -11.65 -11.18 -10.35
N PHE A 62 -12.46 -11.69 -9.44
CA PHE A 62 -13.07 -13.01 -9.55
C PHE A 62 -14.39 -12.93 -10.31
N ASN A 63 -14.44 -13.62 -11.45
CA ASN A 63 -15.63 -13.80 -12.27
C ASN A 63 -16.13 -15.23 -12.12
N ARG A 64 -17.26 -15.42 -11.43
CA ARG A 64 -17.79 -16.75 -11.07
C ARG A 64 -18.43 -17.47 -12.25
N VAL A 65 -17.60 -17.98 -13.16
CA VAL A 65 -17.99 -18.81 -14.31
C VAL A 65 -17.62 -20.28 -14.07
N GLY A 66 -16.42 -20.51 -13.53
CA GLY A 66 -15.90 -21.84 -13.23
C GLY A 66 -16.47 -22.47 -11.96
N PRO A 67 -16.10 -23.74 -11.70
CA PRO A 67 -16.71 -24.55 -10.65
C PRO A 67 -16.25 -24.20 -9.24
N ARG A 68 -15.16 -23.42 -9.08
CA ARG A 68 -14.59 -23.13 -7.76
C ARG A 68 -15.33 -21.98 -7.08
N ASN A 69 -15.47 -22.09 -5.76
CA ASN A 69 -16.01 -21.00 -4.95
C ASN A 69 -14.94 -19.92 -4.75
N PRO A 70 -15.14 -18.68 -5.23
CA PRO A 70 -14.14 -17.63 -5.13
C PRO A 70 -13.79 -17.30 -3.67
N ASN A 71 -14.74 -17.34 -2.74
CA ASN A 71 -14.45 -17.02 -1.34
C ASN A 71 -13.47 -18.02 -0.71
N THR A 72 -13.61 -19.31 -1.04
CA THR A 72 -12.70 -20.37 -0.59
C THR A 72 -11.32 -20.19 -1.22
N VAL A 73 -11.25 -19.94 -2.54
CA VAL A 73 -9.99 -19.71 -3.25
C VAL A 73 -9.27 -18.49 -2.69
N ILE A 74 -9.97 -17.38 -2.49
CA ILE A 74 -9.41 -16.15 -1.94
C ILE A 74 -8.86 -16.38 -0.52
N ALA A 75 -9.57 -17.12 0.34
CA ALA A 75 -9.10 -17.41 1.70
C ALA A 75 -7.80 -18.22 1.67
N GLN A 76 -7.76 -19.31 0.90
CA GLN A 76 -6.57 -20.14 0.73
C GLN A 76 -5.41 -19.36 0.09
N LEU A 77 -5.71 -18.51 -0.90
CA LEU A 77 -4.71 -17.68 -1.56
C LEU A 77 -4.07 -16.69 -0.59
N ALA A 78 -4.87 -16.06 0.28
CA ALA A 78 -4.36 -15.16 1.30
C ALA A 78 -3.38 -15.89 2.24
N GLU A 79 -3.70 -17.11 2.67
CA GLU A 79 -2.80 -17.93 3.50
C GLU A 79 -1.52 -18.30 2.74
N LEU A 80 -1.63 -18.86 1.54
CA LEU A 80 -0.49 -19.31 0.74
C LEU A 80 0.49 -18.18 0.39
N THR A 81 -0.01 -16.95 0.27
CA THR A 81 0.79 -15.78 -0.11
C THR A 81 1.11 -14.85 1.04
N GLN A 82 0.85 -15.26 2.29
CA GLN A 82 1.04 -14.43 3.49
C GLN A 82 2.40 -13.73 3.54
N ARG A 83 3.49 -14.44 3.18
CA ARG A 83 4.85 -13.89 3.13
C ARG A 83 5.00 -12.63 2.26
N HIS A 84 4.16 -12.49 1.22
CA HIS A 84 4.25 -11.41 0.23
C HIS A 84 3.47 -10.17 0.63
N TRP A 85 2.35 -10.30 1.34
CA TRP A 85 1.47 -9.17 1.64
C TRP A 85 1.44 -8.78 3.11
N GLN A 86 1.80 -9.69 4.02
CA GLN A 86 1.71 -9.42 5.45
C GLN A 86 2.74 -8.35 5.83
N GLY A 87 2.20 -7.21 6.29
CA GLY A 87 2.99 -6.10 6.82
C GLY A 87 3.47 -6.37 8.23
N THR A 88 4.43 -5.56 8.66
CA THR A 88 4.97 -5.59 10.03
C THR A 88 4.21 -4.58 10.88
N ALA A 89 3.75 -4.98 12.06
CA ALA A 89 3.10 -4.07 13.00
C ALA A 89 4.07 -2.95 13.43
N TYR A 90 3.56 -1.74 13.48
CA TYR A 90 4.23 -0.52 13.95
C TYR A 90 3.23 0.30 14.78
N ASP A 91 3.69 1.26 15.58
CA ASP A 91 2.86 2.04 16.50
C ASP A 91 1.51 2.52 15.90
N GLY A 92 0.43 1.77 16.16
CA GLY A 92 -0.93 2.04 15.64
C GLY A 92 -1.20 1.70 14.17
N PHE A 93 -0.23 1.22 13.38
CA PHE A 93 -0.41 0.85 11.96
C PHE A 93 0.47 -0.34 11.51
N HIS A 94 0.46 -0.67 10.23
CA HIS A 94 1.38 -1.68 9.67
C HIS A 94 2.24 -1.07 8.57
N MET A 95 3.53 -1.38 8.58
CA MET A 95 4.46 -1.08 7.49
C MET A 95 4.37 -2.17 6.42
N TYR A 96 4.43 -1.77 5.15
CA TYR A 96 4.31 -2.65 4.01
C TYR A 96 5.49 -2.53 3.05
N ASP A 97 6.65 -2.08 3.54
CA ASP A 97 7.87 -1.99 2.73
C ASP A 97 8.23 -3.36 2.13
N GLY A 98 8.49 -3.38 0.83
CA GLY A 98 8.74 -4.62 0.07
C GLY A 98 7.58 -5.62 0.05
N LYS A 99 6.38 -5.23 0.51
CA LYS A 99 5.17 -6.06 0.46
C LYS A 99 4.29 -5.70 -0.73
N LEU A 100 3.56 -6.70 -1.20
CA LEU A 100 2.61 -6.56 -2.30
C LEU A 100 1.20 -6.25 -1.76
N PRO A 101 0.61 -5.11 -2.14
CA PRO A 101 -0.81 -4.88 -1.93
C PRO A 101 -1.62 -5.81 -2.84
N ILE A 102 -2.06 -6.95 -2.32
CA ILE A 102 -2.97 -7.86 -3.02
C ILE A 102 -4.39 -7.46 -2.68
N VAL A 103 -5.12 -7.01 -3.69
CA VAL A 103 -6.49 -6.54 -3.61
C VAL A 103 -7.38 -7.48 -4.42
N VAL A 104 -8.50 -7.89 -3.83
CA VAL A 104 -9.47 -8.76 -4.49
C VAL A 104 -10.84 -8.12 -4.54
N THR A 105 -11.60 -8.42 -5.59
CA THR A 105 -13.03 -8.11 -5.68
C THR A 105 -13.72 -9.10 -6.62
N GLY A 106 -15.04 -9.04 -6.71
CA GLY A 106 -15.84 -9.87 -7.61
C GLY A 106 -16.39 -9.06 -8.79
N MET A 107 -16.46 -9.67 -9.96
CA MET A 107 -17.03 -9.05 -11.17
C MET A 107 -18.48 -8.59 -10.95
N LYS A 108 -19.28 -9.35 -10.18
CA LYS A 108 -20.66 -8.96 -9.83
C LYS A 108 -20.68 -7.64 -9.03
N GLN A 109 -19.84 -7.52 -8.00
CA GLN A 109 -19.76 -6.33 -7.16
C GLN A 109 -19.27 -5.11 -7.96
N LEU A 110 -18.29 -5.30 -8.84
CA LEU A 110 -17.82 -4.26 -9.76
C LEU A 110 -18.93 -3.76 -10.69
N LYS A 111 -19.76 -4.65 -11.22
CA LYS A 111 -20.91 -4.27 -12.06
C LYS A 111 -21.98 -3.51 -11.27
N GLU A 112 -22.25 -3.93 -10.04
CA GLU A 112 -23.30 -3.36 -9.19
C GLU A 112 -22.92 -2.00 -8.58
N HIS A 113 -21.67 -1.86 -8.13
CA HIS A 113 -21.23 -0.69 -7.35
C HIS A 113 -20.20 0.19 -8.08
N GLY A 114 -19.71 -0.26 -9.24
CA GLY A 114 -18.67 0.42 -9.99
C GLY A 114 -17.30 0.42 -9.30
N PRO A 115 -16.28 1.02 -9.94
CA PRO A 115 -14.92 1.08 -9.40
C PRO A 115 -14.77 2.03 -8.20
N ALA A 116 -15.73 2.92 -7.97
CA ALA A 116 -15.76 3.82 -6.81
C ALA A 116 -16.37 3.17 -5.55
N GLY A 117 -17.01 2.01 -5.69
CA GLY A 117 -17.62 1.30 -4.57
C GLY A 117 -16.61 0.80 -3.54
N ALA A 118 -17.05 0.70 -2.28
CA ALA A 118 -16.29 0.07 -1.21
C ALA A 118 -16.39 -1.47 -1.28
N ILE A 119 -15.89 -2.04 -2.37
CA ILE A 119 -16.03 -3.46 -2.74
C ILE A 119 -14.69 -4.21 -2.83
N PHE A 120 -13.59 -3.54 -2.48
CA PHE A 120 -12.25 -4.08 -2.60
C PHE A 120 -11.76 -4.58 -1.25
N ARG A 121 -11.31 -5.84 -1.20
CA ARG A 121 -10.71 -6.42 0.00
C ARG A 121 -9.21 -6.55 -0.20
N ARG A 122 -8.42 -5.87 0.62
CA ARG A 122 -6.96 -6.10 0.69
C ARG A 122 -6.67 -7.25 1.66
N PHE A 123 -5.76 -8.15 1.27
CA PHE A 123 -5.29 -9.18 2.18
C PHE A 123 -4.68 -8.58 3.45
N GLY A 124 -4.98 -9.19 4.60
CA GLY A 124 -4.61 -8.66 5.91
C GLY A 124 -5.50 -7.55 6.47
N ARG A 125 -6.56 -7.15 5.75
CA ARG A 125 -7.54 -6.17 6.24
C ARG A 125 -8.93 -6.80 6.39
N PRO A 126 -9.68 -6.47 7.47
CA PRO A 126 -10.90 -7.18 7.83
C PRO A 126 -12.13 -6.77 7.01
N HIS A 127 -12.10 -5.60 6.35
CA HIS A 127 -13.28 -5.02 5.71
C HIS A 127 -13.00 -4.61 4.27
N ASN A 128 -14.08 -4.58 3.48
CA ASN A 128 -14.05 -3.97 2.15
C ASN A 128 -13.78 -2.46 2.27
N GLN A 129 -13.09 -1.95 1.27
CA GLN A 129 -12.57 -0.58 1.19
C GLN A 129 -12.81 -0.06 -0.23
N THR A 130 -12.69 1.25 -0.41
CA THR A 130 -12.49 1.83 -1.75
C THR A 130 -11.16 1.35 -2.33
N LEU A 131 -10.98 1.43 -3.65
CA LEU A 131 -9.73 1.00 -4.28
C LEU A 131 -8.52 1.77 -3.74
N LEU A 132 -8.66 3.09 -3.54
CA LEU A 132 -7.58 3.95 -3.05
C LEU A 132 -7.17 3.59 -1.61
N GLU A 133 -8.13 3.36 -0.72
CA GLU A 133 -7.83 2.92 0.65
C GLU A 133 -7.18 1.54 0.69
N ALA A 134 -7.64 0.63 -0.19
CA ALA A 134 -7.10 -0.71 -0.30
C ALA A 134 -5.63 -0.68 -0.74
N ILE A 135 -5.27 0.11 -1.76
CA ILE A 135 -3.86 0.23 -2.20
C ILE A 135 -3.00 1.04 -1.21
N GLY A 136 -3.57 2.08 -0.60
CA GLY A 136 -2.89 3.01 0.31
C GLY A 136 -2.68 2.49 1.73
N ASN A 137 -2.26 3.39 2.63
CA ASN A 137 -2.09 3.09 4.05
C ASN A 137 -2.65 4.23 4.92
N PRO A 138 -3.99 4.40 4.98
CA PRO A 138 -4.61 5.57 5.60
C PRO A 138 -4.28 5.72 7.09
N ARG A 139 -4.04 4.61 7.81
CA ARG A 139 -3.64 4.67 9.22
C ARG A 139 -2.24 5.25 9.40
N ARG A 140 -1.32 4.90 8.52
CA ARG A 140 0.01 5.50 8.47
C ARG A 140 -0.08 6.97 8.05
N GLU A 141 -0.82 7.27 6.99
CA GLU A 141 -0.98 8.65 6.52
C GLU A 141 -1.52 9.56 7.65
N ALA A 142 -2.49 9.07 8.42
CA ALA A 142 -2.99 9.76 9.60
C ALA A 142 -1.94 9.89 10.73
N HIS A 143 -1.10 8.87 10.94
CA HIS A 143 0.01 8.94 11.89
C HIS A 143 1.05 9.99 11.48
N ASP A 144 1.47 9.97 10.21
CA ASP A 144 2.45 10.91 9.65
C ASP A 144 1.92 12.36 9.70
N ALA A 145 0.61 12.55 9.46
CA ALA A 145 -0.04 13.86 9.59
C ALA A 145 -0.03 14.39 11.03
N ARG A 146 -0.27 13.52 12.03
CA ARG A 146 -0.19 13.92 13.45
C ARG A 146 1.23 14.32 13.84
N GLN A 147 2.23 13.52 13.46
CA GLN A 147 3.63 13.81 13.75
C GLN A 147 4.09 15.12 13.09
N GLN A 148 3.66 15.38 11.85
CA GLN A 148 3.95 16.64 11.17
C GLN A 148 3.33 17.84 11.91
N ALA A 149 2.07 17.74 12.33
CA ALA A 149 1.39 18.80 13.06
C ALA A 149 2.06 19.10 14.41
N GLU A 150 2.53 18.07 15.13
CA GLU A 150 3.28 18.23 16.38
C GLU A 150 4.64 18.91 16.15
N TYR A 151 5.36 18.53 15.10
CA TYR A 151 6.63 19.16 14.75
C TYR A 151 6.45 20.65 14.42
N GLU A 152 5.44 20.96 13.60
CA GLU A 152 5.11 22.35 13.24
C GLU A 152 4.69 23.18 14.45
N ALA A 153 3.96 22.60 15.41
CA ALA A 153 3.61 23.28 16.65
C ALA A 153 4.87 23.61 17.48
N ARG A 154 5.78 22.64 17.66
CA ARG A 154 7.04 22.86 18.38
C ARG A 154 7.93 23.91 17.70
N GLU A 155 8.01 23.91 16.37
CA GLU A 155 8.77 24.94 15.65
C GLU A 155 8.16 26.34 15.84
N ARG A 156 6.84 26.46 15.87
CA ARG A 156 6.17 27.74 16.12
C ARG A 156 6.46 28.23 17.53
N GLU A 157 6.32 27.37 18.53
CA GLU A 157 6.64 27.69 19.93
C GLU A 157 8.11 28.12 20.08
N TYR A 158 9.04 27.39 19.45
CA TYR A 158 10.46 27.74 19.47
C TYR A 158 10.74 29.10 18.81
N LYS A 159 10.13 29.38 17.65
CA LYS A 159 10.25 30.68 16.96
C LYS A 159 9.64 31.82 17.80
N GLU A 160 8.53 31.58 18.50
CA GLU A 160 7.92 32.55 19.40
C GLU A 160 8.78 32.82 20.63
N GLN A 161 9.38 31.78 21.23
CA GLN A 161 10.33 31.93 22.32
C GLN A 161 11.55 32.75 21.89
N LEU A 162 12.14 32.43 20.73
CA LEU A 162 13.25 33.22 20.16
C LEU A 162 12.85 34.68 19.92
N ARG A 163 11.64 34.93 19.39
CA ARG A 163 11.12 36.29 19.21
C ARG A 163 10.97 37.02 20.55
N ARG A 164 10.41 36.38 21.58
CA ARG A 164 10.26 36.98 22.92
C ARG A 164 11.61 37.33 23.53
N VAL A 165 12.60 36.43 23.46
CA VAL A 165 13.95 36.68 23.98
C VAL A 165 14.63 37.81 23.21
N SER A 166 14.50 37.82 21.87
CA SER A 166 15.05 38.88 21.02
C SER A 166 14.44 40.25 21.31
N VAL A 167 13.11 40.33 21.45
CA VAL A 167 12.40 41.57 21.78
C VAL A 167 12.77 42.05 23.18
N PHE A 168 12.86 41.15 24.16
CA PHE A 168 13.29 41.49 25.51
C PHE A 168 14.70 42.10 25.52
N TYR A 169 15.65 41.48 24.78
CA TYR A 169 17.03 41.96 24.68
C TYR A 169 17.15 43.35 24.02
N VAL A 170 16.25 43.71 23.10
CA VAL A 170 16.20 45.02 22.45
C VAL A 170 15.62 46.11 23.36
N ILE A 171 14.66 45.75 24.24
CA ILE A 171 14.02 46.72 25.16
C ILE A 171 14.90 47.02 26.38
N THR A 172 15.76 46.10 26.79
CA THR A 172 16.64 46.25 27.96
C THR A 172 18.02 46.87 27.65
N ARG A 173 18.22 47.40 26.45
CA ARG A 173 19.43 48.14 26.03
C ARG A 173 19.09 49.61 25.79
#